data_AF-A0ABD5TN18-F1
#
_entry.id   AF-A0ABD5TN18-F1
#
_cell.length_a   1.000
_cell.length_b   1.000
_cell.length_c   1.000
_cell.angle_alpha   90.00
_cell.angle_beta   90.00
_cell.angle_gamma   90.00
#
_symmetry.space_group_name_H-M   'P 1'
#
loop_
_entity.id
_entity.type
_entity.pdbx_description
1 polymer ?
#
loop_
_entity_poly.entity_id
_entity_poly.type
_entity_poly.pdbx_seq_one_letter_code
_entity_poly.pdbx_strand_id
1 'polypeptide(L)'
;MVPDDPPPDDSEPGSGPRLDGGPDRFAGTPRPFTRHVSRIVDRFDSLLPFALVPFVTTLIDLERVERATAMGGRAVSITLEFALPSPLLDLWSFVDPSTSGSGSGFSGGGSAHVPGGDPFGTPARSPERVGPTGPTTSSTFDVTVETPTDTVAIPVEALTASVLVWIALVLLLYAALGAVLQAVYLGGLDRRLRDEPVAAVECVIAYAPRLFLYDLTAFAAVLLVVTFAVVSPAMVVLAIPAGLLLGYLFYAVPFLFVVDDAPFLEAFRRSYRLAFTGPYVRFALAHALVSAAASLVLSVLVSGGASGFILGLLLAVPLSLVLTAATVSFVQDLTGDRPGSVRSGSAPASGLR
;
A
#
# COMPACT_ATOMS: atom_id res chain seq x y z
N MET A 1 46.93 -76.47 -9.08
CA MET A 1 47.73 -75.34 -9.63
C MET A 1 46.71 -74.28 -9.99
N VAL A 2 46.48 -73.38 -9.04
CA VAL A 2 45.49 -72.28 -9.10
C VAL A 2 46.33 -71.00 -9.13
N PRO A 3 46.15 -70.08 -10.09
CA PRO A 3 46.87 -68.82 -10.08
C PRO A 3 46.22 -67.85 -9.09
N ASP A 4 47.05 -67.24 -8.23
CA ASP A 4 46.71 -66.12 -7.37
C ASP A 4 46.56 -64.84 -8.21
N ASP A 5 45.39 -64.21 -8.16
CA ASP A 5 45.20 -62.84 -8.66
C ASP A 5 45.61 -61.83 -7.56
N PRO A 6 46.41 -60.79 -7.89
CA PRO A 6 46.77 -59.73 -6.94
C PRO A 6 45.62 -58.72 -6.75
N PRO A 7 45.53 -58.06 -5.58
CA PRO A 7 44.49 -57.07 -5.29
C PRO A 7 44.71 -55.75 -6.07
N PRO A 8 43.63 -55.01 -6.37
CA PRO A 8 43.72 -53.71 -7.05
C PRO A 8 44.26 -52.61 -6.13
N ASP A 9 45.16 -51.80 -6.69
CA ASP A 9 45.70 -50.56 -6.12
C ASP A 9 44.61 -49.46 -6.08
N ASP A 10 44.08 -49.17 -4.89
CA ASP A 10 43.26 -47.99 -4.62
C ASP A 10 44.17 -46.76 -4.43
N SER A 11 44.61 -46.16 -5.53
CA SER A 11 45.27 -44.85 -5.55
C SER A 11 44.36 -43.81 -6.21
N GLU A 12 43.36 -43.33 -5.47
CA GLU A 12 42.64 -42.10 -5.85
C GLU A 12 43.52 -40.87 -5.59
N PRO A 13 43.81 -40.02 -6.59
CA PRO A 13 44.45 -38.74 -6.35
C PRO A 13 43.46 -37.79 -5.67
N GLY A 14 43.80 -37.41 -4.44
CA GLY A 14 43.05 -36.49 -3.59
C GLY A 14 42.59 -35.22 -4.33
N SER A 15 41.29 -35.17 -4.60
CA SER A 15 40.59 -33.95 -4.98
C SER A 15 40.36 -33.11 -3.72
N GLY A 16 41.39 -32.37 -3.33
CA GLY A 16 41.27 -31.37 -2.27
C GLY A 16 40.20 -30.31 -2.62
N PRO A 17 39.42 -29.83 -1.64
CA PRO A 17 38.43 -28.79 -1.89
C PRO A 17 39.12 -27.49 -2.30
N ARG A 18 38.89 -27.05 -3.54
CA ARG A 18 39.25 -25.70 -4.00
C ARG A 18 38.52 -24.67 -3.16
N LEU A 19 39.23 -24.09 -2.20
CA LEU A 19 38.84 -22.87 -1.52
C LEU A 19 39.10 -21.69 -2.46
N ASP A 20 38.27 -21.53 -3.48
CA ASP A 20 38.18 -20.30 -4.27
C ASP A 20 37.41 -19.25 -3.45
N GLY A 21 38.05 -18.76 -2.40
CA GLY A 21 37.63 -17.61 -1.59
C GLY A 21 38.04 -16.30 -2.26
N GLY A 22 37.46 -15.99 -3.42
CA GLY A 22 37.60 -14.68 -4.05
C GLY A 22 36.86 -13.59 -3.25
N PRO A 23 37.44 -12.39 -3.05
CA PRO A 23 36.82 -11.27 -2.33
C PRO A 23 35.62 -10.62 -3.06
N ASP A 24 35.22 -11.14 -4.23
CA ASP A 24 34.18 -10.55 -5.08
C ASP A 24 32.72 -10.87 -4.66
N ARG A 25 32.49 -11.65 -3.60
CA ARG A 25 31.11 -11.97 -3.13
C ARG A 25 30.40 -10.82 -2.40
N PHE A 26 31.05 -9.68 -2.19
CA PHE A 26 30.43 -8.49 -1.59
C PHE A 26 30.03 -7.42 -2.62
N ALA A 27 30.29 -7.65 -3.90
CA ALA A 27 29.82 -6.79 -4.98
C ALA A 27 28.35 -7.11 -5.33
N GLY A 28 27.44 -6.42 -4.65
CA GLY A 28 26.12 -6.08 -5.18
C GLY A 28 25.16 -7.24 -5.43
N THR A 29 24.71 -7.94 -4.39
CA THR A 29 23.44 -8.67 -4.50
C THR A 29 22.37 -7.65 -4.94
N PRO A 30 21.71 -7.83 -6.10
CA PRO A 30 20.69 -6.90 -6.56
C PRO A 30 19.66 -6.70 -5.45
N ARG A 31 19.31 -5.46 -5.14
CA ARG A 31 18.30 -5.17 -4.11
C ARG A 31 17.02 -5.93 -4.50
N PRO A 32 16.34 -6.59 -3.55
CA PRO A 32 15.20 -7.47 -3.86
C PRO A 32 14.16 -6.73 -4.72
N PHE A 33 13.87 -5.47 -4.37
CA PHE A 33 12.95 -4.61 -5.12
C PHE A 33 13.35 -4.42 -6.60
N THR A 34 14.59 -4.03 -6.89
CA THR A 34 15.02 -3.74 -8.27
C THR A 34 14.99 -4.98 -9.16
N ARG A 35 15.27 -6.16 -8.58
CA ARG A 35 15.17 -7.44 -9.28
C ARG A 35 13.73 -7.75 -9.71
N HIS A 36 12.75 -7.51 -8.84
CA HIS A 36 11.35 -7.73 -9.19
C HIS A 36 10.88 -6.70 -10.21
N VAL A 37 11.20 -5.42 -10.02
CA VAL A 37 10.83 -4.37 -10.99
C VAL A 37 11.43 -4.63 -12.37
N SER A 38 12.71 -4.99 -12.48
CA SER A 38 13.34 -5.29 -13.78
C SER A 38 12.65 -6.47 -14.48
N ARG A 39 12.38 -7.55 -13.73
CA ARG A 39 11.64 -8.71 -14.24
C ARG A 39 10.27 -8.34 -14.80
N ILE A 40 9.58 -7.39 -14.18
CA ILE A 40 8.27 -6.91 -14.65
C ILE A 40 8.42 -6.02 -15.89
N VAL A 41 9.38 -5.09 -15.90
CA VAL A 41 9.64 -4.20 -17.03
C VAL A 41 10.00 -5.01 -18.28
N ASP A 42 10.82 -6.06 -18.13
CA ASP A 42 11.21 -6.96 -19.23
C ASP A 42 10.01 -7.72 -19.83
N ARG A 43 8.91 -7.86 -19.08
CA ARG A 43 7.70 -8.59 -19.47
C ARG A 43 6.48 -7.69 -19.58
N PHE A 44 6.68 -6.37 -19.62
CA PHE A 44 5.61 -5.39 -19.51
C PHE A 44 4.53 -5.56 -20.59
N ASP A 45 4.92 -5.86 -21.82
CA ASP A 45 3.99 -6.08 -22.95
C ASP A 45 2.99 -7.21 -22.68
N SER A 46 3.41 -8.25 -21.95
CA SER A 46 2.53 -9.38 -21.57
C SER A 46 1.53 -9.01 -20.46
N LEU A 47 1.81 -7.95 -19.71
CA LEU A 47 1.01 -7.48 -18.57
C LEU A 47 0.15 -6.26 -18.91
N LEU A 48 0.37 -5.63 -20.06
CA LEU A 48 -0.36 -4.44 -20.53
C LEU A 48 -1.89 -4.58 -20.43
N PRO A 49 -2.53 -5.74 -20.73
CA PRO A 49 -3.98 -5.87 -20.56
C PRO A 49 -4.47 -5.56 -19.13
N PHE A 50 -3.64 -5.77 -18.11
CA PHE A 50 -3.99 -5.48 -16.72
C PHE A 50 -3.85 -4.00 -16.37
N ALA A 51 -3.17 -3.19 -17.19
CA ALA A 51 -3.13 -1.73 -17.04
C ALA A 51 -4.53 -1.10 -17.17
N LEU A 52 -5.48 -1.81 -17.78
CA LEU A 52 -6.88 -1.40 -17.85
C LEU A 52 -7.52 -1.28 -16.47
N VAL A 53 -7.13 -2.12 -15.50
CA VAL A 53 -7.67 -2.08 -14.14
C VAL A 53 -7.37 -0.75 -13.45
N PRO A 54 -6.10 -0.35 -13.21
CA PRO A 54 -5.78 0.92 -12.58
C PRO A 54 -6.28 2.14 -13.38
N PHE A 55 -6.37 2.03 -14.71
CA PHE A 55 -6.95 3.07 -15.56
C PHE A 55 -8.45 3.26 -15.27
N VAL A 56 -9.22 2.17 -15.29
CA VAL A 56 -10.67 2.22 -15.03
C VAL A 56 -10.96 2.63 -13.59
N THR A 57 -10.24 2.09 -12.61
CA THR A 57 -10.45 2.49 -11.20
C THR A 57 -10.16 3.97 -10.97
N THR A 58 -9.14 4.52 -11.63
CA THR A 58 -8.86 5.95 -11.59
C THR A 58 -10.02 6.77 -12.14
N LEU A 59 -10.61 6.35 -13.27
CA LEU A 59 -11.69 7.09 -13.94
C LEU A 59 -13.06 6.97 -13.25
N ILE A 60 -13.29 5.91 -12.47
CA ILE A 60 -14.56 5.72 -11.75
C ILE A 60 -14.74 6.77 -10.65
N ASP A 61 -13.66 7.30 -10.08
CA ASP A 61 -13.72 8.40 -9.10
C ASP A 61 -13.93 9.75 -9.79
N LEU A 62 -15.13 9.93 -10.35
CA LEU A 62 -15.51 11.09 -11.16
C LEU A 62 -15.32 12.41 -10.42
N GLU A 63 -15.55 12.44 -9.11
CA GLU A 63 -15.35 13.63 -8.30
C GLU A 63 -13.88 14.03 -8.24
N ARG A 64 -12.97 13.07 -8.04
CA ARG A 64 -11.52 13.36 -8.07
C ARG A 64 -11.06 13.76 -9.47
N VAL A 65 -11.61 13.15 -10.53
CA VAL A 65 -11.33 13.53 -11.92
C VAL A 65 -11.78 14.97 -12.20
N GLU A 66 -13.01 15.33 -11.83
CA GLU A 66 -13.54 16.68 -11.98
C GLU A 66 -12.67 17.68 -11.22
N ARG A 67 -12.32 17.38 -9.96
CA ARG A 67 -11.43 18.22 -9.16
C ARG A 67 -10.05 18.40 -9.79
N ALA A 68 -9.41 17.31 -10.22
CA ALA A 68 -8.09 17.34 -10.84
C ALA A 68 -8.09 18.15 -12.15
N THR A 69 -9.16 18.05 -12.95
CA THR A 69 -9.27 18.77 -14.23
C THR A 69 -9.66 20.25 -14.03
N ALA A 70 -10.40 20.56 -12.96
CA ALA A 70 -10.83 21.92 -12.60
C ALA A 70 -9.73 22.77 -11.94
N MET A 71 -8.63 22.16 -11.49
CA MET A 71 -7.41 22.87 -11.03
C MET A 71 -6.74 23.59 -12.22
N GLY A 72 -7.31 24.71 -12.65
CA GLY A 72 -6.80 25.53 -13.76
C GLY A 72 -5.51 26.30 -13.40
N GLY A 73 -4.42 25.58 -13.13
CA GLY A 73 -3.05 26.11 -12.98
C GLY A 73 -2.83 27.14 -11.86
N ARG A 74 -3.79 27.33 -10.95
CA ARG A 74 -3.78 28.44 -9.98
C ARG A 74 -3.09 28.14 -8.65
N ALA A 75 -2.78 26.88 -8.35
CA ALA A 75 -1.97 26.50 -7.20
C ALA A 75 -1.29 25.15 -7.47
N VAL A 76 0.02 25.06 -7.19
CA VAL A 76 0.74 23.79 -7.19
C VAL A 76 0.58 23.17 -5.81
N SER A 77 -0.13 22.04 -5.72
CA SER A 77 -0.13 21.24 -4.49
C SER A 77 0.96 20.18 -4.60
N ILE A 78 1.81 20.10 -3.58
CA ILE A 78 2.81 19.03 -3.44
C ILE A 78 2.34 18.20 -2.26
N THR A 79 1.76 17.03 -2.56
CA THR A 79 1.36 16.05 -1.55
C THR A 79 2.41 14.95 -1.53
N LEU A 80 2.83 14.52 -0.34
CA LEU A 80 3.74 13.39 -0.19
C LEU A 80 2.96 12.22 0.36
N GLU A 81 2.67 11.23 -0.48
CA GLU A 81 1.97 10.01 -0.08
C GLU A 81 2.90 8.81 0.01
N PHE A 82 2.80 8.08 1.11
CA PHE A 82 3.51 6.81 1.31
C PHE A 82 2.56 5.65 1.05
N ALA A 83 2.55 5.14 -0.18
CA ALA A 83 1.76 3.95 -0.50
C ALA A 83 2.52 2.66 -0.12
N LEU A 84 2.00 1.96 0.89
CA LEU A 84 2.36 0.57 1.15
C LEU A 84 1.90 -0.30 -0.04
N PRO A 85 2.51 -1.49 -0.26
CA PRO A 85 2.07 -2.37 -1.32
C PRO A 85 0.59 -2.74 -1.15
N SER A 86 -0.24 -2.34 -2.11
CA SER A 86 -1.69 -2.58 -2.08
C SER A 86 -2.10 -3.44 -3.28
N PRO A 87 -3.21 -4.19 -3.17
CA PRO A 87 -3.70 -5.03 -4.26
C PRO A 87 -4.22 -4.21 -5.44
N LEU A 88 -4.62 -2.95 -5.22
CA LEU A 88 -5.12 -2.03 -6.24
C LEU A 88 -4.44 -0.68 -6.02
N LEU A 89 -3.39 -0.43 -6.80
CA LEU A 89 -2.77 0.89 -6.91
C LEU A 89 -3.38 1.61 -8.10
N ASP A 90 -3.79 2.85 -7.93
CA ASP A 90 -4.32 3.73 -8.96
C ASP A 90 -3.70 5.13 -8.85
N LEU A 91 -4.10 6.08 -9.70
CA LEU A 91 -3.54 7.44 -9.64
C LEU A 91 -3.76 8.09 -8.26
N TRP A 92 -4.91 7.82 -7.65
CA TRP A 92 -5.34 8.37 -6.37
C TRP A 92 -4.60 7.79 -5.16
N SER A 93 -3.82 6.72 -5.38
CA SER A 93 -2.89 6.15 -4.40
C SER A 93 -1.57 6.94 -4.29
N PHE A 94 -1.34 7.90 -5.20
CA PHE A 94 -0.14 8.73 -5.21
C PHE A 94 -0.44 10.23 -5.13
N VAL A 95 -1.66 10.65 -5.44
CA VAL A 95 -2.04 12.06 -5.49
C VAL A 95 -3.42 12.25 -4.89
N ASP A 96 -3.49 13.15 -3.93
CA ASP A 96 -4.75 13.74 -3.48
C ASP A 96 -4.95 15.12 -4.13
N PRO A 97 -5.97 15.32 -4.98
CA PRO A 97 -6.33 16.63 -5.47
C PRO A 97 -6.86 17.47 -4.30
N SER A 98 -5.96 18.18 -3.63
CA SER A 98 -6.24 19.04 -2.47
C SER A 98 -7.52 19.85 -2.67
N THR A 99 -8.44 19.79 -1.71
CA THR A 99 -9.51 20.77 -1.61
C THR A 99 -8.87 22.14 -1.42
N SER A 100 -9.23 23.11 -2.24
CA SER A 100 -8.64 24.45 -2.20
C SER A 100 -8.99 25.10 -0.87
N GLY A 101 -8.09 25.00 0.12
CA GLY A 101 -8.24 25.62 1.44
C GLY A 101 -7.64 24.83 2.60
N SER A 102 -6.35 24.48 2.55
CA SER A 102 -5.47 24.31 3.73
C SER A 102 -4.13 23.70 3.32
N GLY A 103 -3.06 24.49 3.34
CA GLY A 103 -1.70 23.95 3.30
C GLY A 103 -1.39 23.22 4.60
N SER A 104 -1.61 21.91 4.62
CA SER A 104 -1.20 21.01 5.70
C SER A 104 0.14 20.37 5.34
N GLY A 105 1.21 21.17 5.37
CA GLY A 105 2.57 20.66 5.42
C GLY A 105 2.85 20.11 6.81
N PHE A 106 3.19 18.84 6.90
CA PHE A 106 3.62 18.16 8.12
C PHE A 106 4.88 18.86 8.69
N SER A 107 4.73 19.71 9.71
CA SER A 107 5.85 20.28 10.47
C SER A 107 6.07 19.44 11.73
N GLY A 108 6.96 18.45 11.60
CA GLY A 108 7.51 17.75 12.74
C GLY A 108 8.54 18.63 13.45
N GLY A 109 8.38 18.78 14.76
CA GLY A 109 9.49 18.95 15.69
C GLY A 109 9.77 20.37 16.18
N GLY A 110 9.63 20.54 17.50
CA GLY A 110 10.42 21.52 18.26
C GLY A 110 9.60 22.55 19.02
N SER A 111 9.07 22.14 20.18
CA SER A 111 8.82 23.08 21.27
C SER A 111 10.13 23.81 21.61
N ALA A 112 10.29 25.03 21.09
CA ALA A 112 11.30 25.96 21.56
C ALA A 112 10.61 27.06 22.37
N HIS A 113 10.74 26.89 23.67
CA HIS A 113 10.49 27.87 24.72
C HIS A 113 11.17 29.21 24.39
N VAL A 114 10.40 30.31 24.34
CA VAL A 114 10.92 31.68 24.43
C VAL A 114 10.24 32.36 25.63
N PRO A 115 10.93 32.49 26.78
CA PRO A 115 10.45 33.26 27.91
C PRO A 115 10.98 34.70 27.81
N GLY A 116 10.11 35.71 27.83
CA GLY A 116 10.53 37.09 28.01
C GLY A 116 9.55 38.14 27.47
N GLY A 117 8.80 38.79 28.36
CA GLY A 117 7.88 39.89 28.02
C GLY A 117 7.22 40.51 29.24
N ASP A 118 8.04 41.14 30.08
CA ASP A 118 7.84 42.13 31.16
C ASP A 118 6.49 42.21 31.94
N PRO A 119 6.47 41.88 33.25
CA PRO A 119 5.31 42.02 34.14
C PRO A 119 5.16 43.38 34.87
N PHE A 120 5.97 44.43 34.61
CA PHE A 120 5.80 45.71 35.34
C PHE A 120 6.08 46.98 34.50
N GLY A 121 5.04 47.51 33.84
CA GLY A 121 4.97 48.89 33.31
C GLY A 121 3.78 49.65 33.91
N THR A 122 4.06 50.76 34.59
CA THR A 122 3.19 51.54 35.52
C THR A 122 2.21 52.50 34.80
N PRO A 123 1.19 53.08 35.49
CA PRO A 123 -0.04 53.62 34.90
C PRO A 123 -0.04 55.16 34.72
N ALA A 124 -0.89 55.67 33.82
CA ALA A 124 -1.29 57.08 33.80
C ALA A 124 -2.77 57.28 33.37
N ARG A 125 -3.47 58.14 34.14
CA ARG A 125 -4.91 58.50 34.22
C ARG A 125 -5.46 59.20 32.95
N SER A 126 -6.63 58.82 32.37
CA SER A 126 -8.06 59.26 32.58
C SER A 126 -8.43 60.66 32.02
N PRO A 127 -9.71 61.04 31.71
CA PRO A 127 -11.03 60.34 31.62
C PRO A 127 -11.71 60.55 30.22
N GLU A 128 -12.85 59.98 29.78
CA GLU A 128 -14.26 60.20 30.17
C GLU A 128 -15.17 59.63 29.04
N ARG A 129 -16.08 58.67 29.28
CA ARG A 129 -17.49 58.70 28.82
C ARG A 129 -18.31 57.47 29.24
N VAL A 130 -19.54 57.80 29.65
CA VAL A 130 -20.62 56.98 30.21
C VAL A 130 -21.37 56.17 29.14
N GLY A 131 -21.78 54.95 29.47
CA GLY A 131 -22.80 54.17 28.76
C GLY A 131 -22.96 52.73 29.30
N PRO A 132 -24.12 52.33 29.88
CA PRO A 132 -24.30 51.01 30.49
C PRO A 132 -25.09 50.07 29.57
N THR A 133 -24.44 49.04 29.04
CA THR A 133 -25.10 47.81 28.58
C THR A 133 -24.11 46.67 28.71
N GLY A 134 -24.38 45.75 29.63
CA GLY A 134 -23.63 44.50 29.72
C GLY A 134 -23.74 43.70 28.43
N PRO A 135 -22.73 42.87 28.16
CA PRO A 135 -23.06 41.45 28.13
C PRO A 135 -22.16 40.69 29.10
N THR A 136 -22.78 39.79 29.86
CA THR A 136 -22.13 38.71 30.58
C THR A 136 -21.35 37.89 29.54
N THR A 137 -20.04 38.12 29.43
CA THR A 137 -19.14 37.18 28.77
C THR A 137 -18.99 35.98 29.68
N SER A 138 -19.95 35.06 29.63
CA SER A 138 -19.65 33.66 29.87
C SER A 138 -18.66 33.27 28.77
N SER A 139 -17.39 33.07 29.13
CA SER A 139 -16.43 32.40 28.26
C SER A 139 -16.84 30.93 28.16
N THR A 140 -17.89 30.68 27.38
CA THR A 140 -18.11 29.37 26.80
C THR A 140 -16.94 29.19 25.83
N PHE A 141 -16.07 28.22 26.10
CA PHE A 141 -15.05 27.81 25.15
C PHE A 141 -15.77 27.26 23.92
N ASP A 142 -16.06 28.15 22.98
CA ASP A 142 -16.46 27.77 21.64
C ASP A 142 -15.17 27.38 20.92
N VAL A 143 -14.86 26.09 20.97
CA VAL A 143 -13.76 25.50 20.21
C VAL A 143 -14.28 25.34 18.79
N THR A 144 -14.14 26.41 18.01
CA THR A 144 -14.33 26.38 16.56
C THR A 144 -13.20 25.59 15.92
N VAL A 145 -13.43 24.28 15.77
CA VAL A 145 -12.63 23.45 14.84
C VAL A 145 -13.22 23.67 13.47
N GLU A 146 -12.63 24.59 12.70
CA GLU A 146 -12.93 24.71 11.27
C GLU A 146 -12.28 23.53 10.54
N THR A 147 -13.10 22.56 10.15
CA THR A 147 -12.71 21.52 9.20
C THR A 147 -12.97 21.98 7.76
N PRO A 148 -12.03 21.82 6.82
CA PRO A 148 -12.11 22.30 5.42
C PRO A 148 -12.98 21.40 4.53
N THR A 149 -14.13 21.01 5.04
CA THR A 149 -15.22 20.39 4.30
C THR A 149 -16.46 21.15 4.71
N ASP A 150 -17.37 21.43 3.78
CA ASP A 150 -18.78 21.51 4.14
C ASP A 150 -19.03 20.31 5.04
N THR A 151 -19.19 20.59 6.34
CA THR A 151 -19.31 19.52 7.31
C THR A 151 -20.71 19.02 7.07
N VAL A 152 -20.83 17.97 6.26
CA VAL A 152 -22.00 17.12 6.30
C VAL A 152 -21.91 16.43 7.66
N ALA A 153 -22.22 17.19 8.70
CA ALA A 153 -22.54 16.68 10.01
C ALA A 153 -23.81 15.88 9.78
N ILE A 154 -23.64 14.60 9.45
CA ILE A 154 -24.76 13.66 9.47
C ILE A 154 -25.17 13.67 10.93
N PRO A 155 -26.33 14.25 11.28
CA PRO A 155 -26.79 14.26 12.65
C PRO A 155 -26.83 12.79 13.08
N VAL A 156 -26.36 12.46 14.29
CA VAL A 156 -26.39 11.06 14.75
C VAL A 156 -27.84 10.55 14.79
N GLU A 157 -28.78 11.47 14.89
CA GLU A 157 -30.23 11.25 14.78
C GLU A 157 -30.67 10.81 13.37
N ALA A 158 -29.91 11.16 12.32
CA ALA A 158 -30.15 10.73 10.95
C ALA A 158 -29.62 9.31 10.65
N LEU A 159 -28.74 8.76 11.51
CA LEU A 159 -28.31 7.35 11.49
C LEU A 159 -29.42 6.43 12.03
N THR A 160 -30.57 6.47 11.37
CA THR A 160 -31.68 5.57 11.63
C THR A 160 -31.30 4.13 11.26
N ALA A 161 -31.99 3.14 11.83
CA ALA A 161 -31.74 1.72 11.52
C ALA A 161 -31.85 1.41 10.01
N SER A 162 -32.74 2.10 9.28
CA SER A 162 -32.86 1.97 7.83
C SER A 162 -31.63 2.49 7.09
N VAL A 163 -31.10 3.65 7.47
CA VAL A 163 -29.87 4.21 6.88
C VAL A 163 -28.68 3.28 7.15
N LEU A 164 -28.55 2.74 8.36
CA LEU A 164 -27.51 1.77 8.69
C LEU A 164 -27.58 0.50 7.83
N VAL A 165 -28.79 -0.02 7.58
CA VAL A 165 -29.00 -1.17 6.68
C VAL A 165 -28.56 -0.84 5.25
N TRP A 166 -28.91 0.34 4.75
CA TRP A 166 -28.46 0.78 3.42
C TRP A 166 -26.95 0.94 3.32
N ILE A 167 -26.33 1.57 4.32
CA ILE A 167 -24.86 1.69 4.40
C ILE A 167 -24.22 0.30 4.40
N ALA A 168 -24.73 -0.62 5.21
CA ALA A 168 -24.23 -1.99 5.24
C ALA A 168 -24.39 -2.71 3.90
N LEU A 169 -25.52 -2.55 3.21
CA LEU A 169 -25.75 -3.15 1.89
C LEU A 169 -24.80 -2.56 0.84
N VAL A 170 -24.63 -1.25 0.81
CA VAL A 170 -23.69 -0.58 -0.11
C VAL A 170 -22.26 -1.05 0.16
N LEU A 171 -21.87 -1.16 1.43
CA LEU A 171 -20.54 -1.64 1.82
C LEU A 171 -20.33 -3.11 1.43
N LEU A 172 -21.34 -3.97 1.60
CA LEU A 172 -21.30 -5.36 1.13
C LEU A 172 -21.17 -5.45 -0.39
N LEU A 173 -21.94 -4.65 -1.13
CA LEU A 173 -21.85 -4.60 -2.59
C LEU A 173 -20.47 -4.11 -3.04
N TYR A 174 -19.97 -3.04 -2.42
CA TYR A 174 -18.63 -2.49 -2.69
C TYR A 174 -17.54 -3.52 -2.43
N ALA A 175 -17.58 -4.20 -1.27
CA ALA A 175 -16.64 -5.27 -0.93
C ALA A 175 -16.71 -6.42 -1.96
N ALA A 176 -17.90 -6.81 -2.40
CA ALA A 176 -18.07 -7.88 -3.38
C ALA A 176 -17.47 -7.51 -4.75
N LEU A 177 -17.74 -6.30 -5.23
CA LEU A 177 -17.17 -5.80 -6.49
C LEU A 177 -15.66 -5.64 -6.39
N GLY A 178 -15.16 -5.09 -5.28
CA GLY A 178 -13.74 -4.96 -4.99
C GLY A 178 -13.03 -6.32 -4.99
N ALA A 179 -13.59 -7.31 -4.30
CA ALA A 179 -13.03 -8.65 -4.24
C ALA A 179 -12.99 -9.35 -5.60
N VAL A 180 -14.03 -9.22 -6.43
CA VAL A 180 -14.04 -9.75 -7.81
C VAL A 180 -12.95 -9.08 -8.65
N LEU A 181 -12.84 -7.75 -8.58
CA LEU A 181 -11.83 -6.99 -9.31
C LEU A 181 -10.41 -7.38 -8.88
N GLN A 182 -10.15 -7.42 -7.58
CA GLN A 182 -8.87 -7.84 -7.00
C GLN A 182 -8.53 -9.29 -7.38
N ALA A 183 -9.51 -10.21 -7.37
CA ALA A 183 -9.31 -11.61 -7.74
C ALA A 183 -8.85 -11.75 -9.20
N VAL A 184 -9.52 -11.06 -10.13
CA VAL A 184 -9.15 -11.09 -11.56
C VAL A 184 -7.80 -10.41 -11.78
N TYR A 185 -7.58 -9.25 -11.17
CA TYR A 185 -6.36 -8.47 -11.34
C TYR A 185 -5.14 -9.21 -10.78
N LEU A 186 -5.14 -9.56 -9.49
CA LEU A 186 -4.03 -10.26 -8.86
C LEU A 186 -3.85 -11.68 -9.39
N GLY A 187 -4.94 -12.44 -9.56
CA GLY A 187 -4.89 -13.81 -10.09
C GLY A 187 -4.40 -13.84 -11.54
N GLY A 188 -4.82 -12.87 -12.35
CA GLY A 188 -4.32 -12.69 -13.70
C GLY A 188 -2.83 -12.35 -13.73
N LEU A 189 -2.37 -11.45 -12.85
CA LEU A 189 -0.95 -11.11 -12.71
C LEU A 189 -0.11 -12.32 -12.29
N ASP A 190 -0.52 -13.06 -11.25
CA ASP A 190 0.20 -14.27 -10.78
C ASP A 190 0.33 -15.31 -11.90
N ARG A 191 -0.78 -15.65 -12.57
CA ARG A 191 -0.79 -16.62 -13.68
C ARG A 191 0.09 -16.17 -14.84
N ARG A 192 -0.02 -14.90 -15.26
CA ARG A 192 0.84 -14.39 -16.33
C ARG A 192 2.30 -14.37 -15.95
N LEU A 193 2.63 -14.06 -14.70
CA LEU A 193 4.01 -14.16 -14.21
C LEU A 193 4.55 -15.60 -14.22
N ARG A 194 3.68 -16.61 -14.18
CA ARG A 194 4.01 -18.04 -14.37
C ARG A 194 3.91 -18.52 -15.81
N ASP A 195 3.72 -17.62 -16.77
CA ASP A 195 3.51 -17.92 -18.19
C ASP A 195 2.23 -18.73 -18.49
N GLU A 196 1.26 -18.68 -17.57
CA GLU A 196 -0.04 -19.32 -17.72
C GLU A 196 -1.08 -18.38 -18.38
N PRO A 197 -2.09 -18.93 -19.09
CA PRO A 197 -3.19 -18.13 -19.61
C PRO A 197 -4.04 -17.55 -18.48
N VAL A 198 -4.60 -16.35 -18.72
CA VAL A 198 -5.53 -15.70 -17.78
C VAL A 198 -6.86 -16.43 -17.83
N ALA A 199 -7.28 -16.98 -16.69
CA ALA A 199 -8.61 -17.56 -16.51
C ALA A 199 -9.38 -16.75 -15.47
N ALA A 200 -10.00 -15.64 -15.91
CA ALA A 200 -10.65 -14.68 -15.00
C ALA A 200 -11.73 -15.33 -14.12
N VAL A 201 -12.56 -16.21 -14.69
CA VAL A 201 -13.62 -16.92 -13.95
C VAL A 201 -13.03 -17.84 -12.88
N GLU A 202 -11.97 -18.58 -13.19
CA GLU A 202 -11.27 -19.43 -12.22
C GLU A 202 -10.68 -18.59 -11.09
N CYS A 203 -10.09 -17.43 -11.41
CA CYS A 203 -9.54 -16.51 -10.42
C CYS A 203 -10.65 -15.97 -9.49
N VAL A 204 -11.81 -15.60 -10.03
CA VAL A 204 -12.95 -15.14 -9.22
C VAL A 204 -13.43 -16.24 -8.28
N ILE A 205 -13.66 -17.44 -8.79
CA ILE A 205 -14.14 -18.57 -7.99
C ILE A 205 -13.13 -18.94 -6.89
N ALA A 206 -11.84 -18.93 -7.21
CA ALA A 206 -10.79 -19.31 -6.28
C ALA A 206 -10.53 -18.25 -5.20
N TYR A 207 -10.47 -16.97 -5.59
CA TYR A 207 -9.90 -15.90 -4.75
C TYR A 207 -10.93 -14.90 -4.22
N ALA A 208 -12.01 -14.61 -4.95
CA ALA A 208 -12.96 -13.57 -4.55
C ALA A 208 -13.61 -13.81 -3.18
N PRO A 209 -14.00 -15.04 -2.76
CA PRO A 209 -14.56 -15.24 -1.42
C PRO A 209 -13.61 -14.86 -0.29
N ARG A 210 -12.30 -15.10 -0.45
CA ARG A 210 -11.27 -14.80 0.55
C ARG A 210 -10.96 -13.31 0.60
N LEU A 211 -10.88 -12.68 -0.57
CA LEU A 211 -10.69 -11.24 -0.70
C LEU A 211 -11.90 -10.47 -0.17
N PHE A 212 -13.12 -10.96 -0.40
CA PHE A 212 -14.34 -10.40 0.18
C PHE A 212 -14.31 -10.43 1.72
N LEU A 213 -13.94 -11.58 2.30
CA LEU A 213 -13.81 -11.70 3.75
C LEU A 213 -12.72 -10.77 4.31
N TYR A 214 -11.63 -10.58 3.56
CA TYR A 214 -10.56 -9.64 3.90
C TYR A 214 -11.06 -8.19 3.89
N ASP A 215 -11.76 -7.77 2.83
CA ASP A 215 -12.35 -6.44 2.73
C ASP A 215 -13.36 -6.19 3.86
N LEU A 216 -14.22 -7.16 4.19
CA LEU A 216 -15.12 -7.06 5.35
C LEU A 216 -14.37 -6.91 6.68
N THR A 217 -13.25 -7.62 6.84
CA THR A 217 -12.41 -7.49 8.03
C THR A 217 -11.77 -6.11 8.13
N ALA A 218 -11.30 -5.58 6.99
CA ALA A 218 -10.76 -4.23 6.92
C ALA A 218 -11.84 -3.17 7.23
N PHE A 219 -13.05 -3.31 6.67
CA PHE A 219 -14.17 -2.42 6.98
C PHE A 219 -14.58 -2.48 8.44
N ALA A 220 -14.65 -3.69 9.04
CA ALA A 220 -14.93 -3.84 10.46
C ALA A 220 -13.86 -3.16 11.33
N ALA A 221 -12.59 -3.26 10.96
CA ALA A 221 -11.50 -2.57 11.66
C ALA A 221 -11.62 -1.04 11.55
N VAL A 222 -11.95 -0.51 10.37
CA VAL A 222 -12.19 0.93 10.17
C VAL A 222 -13.40 1.41 10.97
N LEU A 223 -14.52 0.69 10.93
CA LEU A 223 -15.70 1.02 11.73
C LEU A 223 -15.40 1.02 13.23
N LEU A 224 -14.59 0.07 13.70
CA LEU A 224 -14.12 0.03 15.08
C LEU A 224 -13.28 1.27 15.42
N VAL A 225 -12.34 1.64 14.55
CA VAL A 225 -11.52 2.86 14.72
C VAL A 225 -12.38 4.11 14.75
N VAL A 226 -13.34 4.25 13.81
CA VAL A 226 -14.28 5.38 13.76
C VAL A 226 -15.12 5.45 15.04
N THR A 227 -15.58 4.30 15.53
CA THR A 227 -16.33 4.23 16.80
C THR A 227 -15.50 4.76 17.97
N PHE A 228 -14.23 4.33 18.09
CA PHE A 228 -13.34 4.84 19.13
C PHE A 228 -13.01 6.33 18.96
N ALA A 229 -12.85 6.80 17.72
CA ALA A 229 -12.60 8.20 17.40
C ALA A 229 -13.76 9.12 17.84
N VAL A 230 -15.00 8.70 17.64
CA VAL A 230 -16.20 9.45 18.05
C VAL A 230 -16.29 9.52 19.59
N VAL A 231 -15.92 8.45 20.29
CA VAL A 231 -15.92 8.43 21.77
C VAL A 231 -14.78 9.26 22.35
N SER A 232 -13.60 9.24 21.71
CA SER A 232 -12.43 9.98 22.16
C SER A 232 -11.59 10.47 20.97
N PRO A 233 -11.61 11.78 20.66
CA PRO A 233 -10.82 12.34 19.57
C PRO A 233 -9.30 12.07 19.72
N ALA A 234 -8.80 11.96 20.96
CA ALA A 234 -7.40 11.60 21.21
C ALA A 234 -7.02 10.20 20.70
N MET A 235 -7.98 9.27 20.59
CA MET A 235 -7.75 7.95 20.02
C MET A 235 -7.47 8.00 18.51
N VAL A 236 -7.89 9.06 17.80
CA VAL A 236 -7.57 9.25 16.38
C VAL A 236 -6.06 9.35 16.17
N VAL A 237 -5.38 10.11 17.04
CA VAL A 237 -3.92 10.29 16.97
C VAL A 237 -3.19 8.95 17.15
N LEU A 238 -3.74 8.04 17.96
CA LEU A 238 -3.21 6.69 18.15
C LEU A 238 -3.63 5.71 17.03
N ALA A 239 -4.79 5.92 16.42
CA ALA A 239 -5.31 5.09 15.34
C ALA A 239 -4.47 5.22 14.06
N ILE A 240 -3.91 6.39 13.78
CA ILE A 240 -3.02 6.61 12.62
C ILE A 240 -1.79 5.68 12.66
N PRO A 241 -0.92 5.70 13.69
CA PRO A 241 0.23 4.81 13.75
C PRO A 241 -0.18 3.34 13.87
N ALA A 242 -1.29 3.03 14.55
CA ALA A 242 -1.82 1.67 14.59
C ALA A 242 -2.23 1.17 13.20
N GLY A 243 -2.93 1.99 12.42
CA GLY A 243 -3.33 1.69 11.04
C GLY A 243 -2.12 1.47 10.12
N LEU A 244 -1.10 2.32 10.21
CA LEU A 244 0.16 2.13 9.47
C LEU A 244 0.86 0.83 9.85
N LEU A 245 0.92 0.50 11.15
CA LEU A 245 1.51 -0.73 11.64
C LEU A 245 0.74 -1.96 11.13
N LEU A 246 -0.60 -1.94 11.22
CA LEU A 246 -1.47 -3.02 10.73
C LEU A 246 -1.34 -3.17 9.21
N GLY A 247 -1.35 -2.06 8.47
CA GLY A 247 -1.14 -2.04 7.02
C GLY A 247 0.18 -2.69 6.65
N TYR A 248 1.28 -2.32 7.31
CA TYR A 248 2.59 -2.94 7.10
C TYR A 248 2.59 -4.45 7.43
N LEU A 249 1.98 -4.82 8.56
CA LEU A 249 1.96 -6.19 9.06
C LEU A 249 1.17 -7.14 8.15
N PHE A 250 0.12 -6.64 7.51
CA PHE A 250 -0.85 -7.43 6.76
C PHE A 250 -0.93 -7.10 5.27
N TYR A 251 -0.06 -6.24 4.72
CA TYR A 251 -0.11 -5.91 3.28
C TYR A 251 0.01 -7.14 2.38
N ALA A 252 0.75 -8.18 2.79
CA ALA A 252 0.97 -9.37 1.97
C ALA A 252 -0.23 -10.33 1.96
N VAL A 253 -1.21 -10.17 2.86
CA VAL A 253 -2.36 -11.07 2.99
C VAL A 253 -3.14 -11.27 1.67
N PRO A 254 -3.61 -10.21 0.97
CA PRO A 254 -4.32 -10.39 -0.30
C PRO A 254 -3.48 -11.09 -1.37
N PHE A 255 -2.17 -10.84 -1.39
CA PHE A 255 -1.25 -11.50 -2.32
C PHE A 255 -1.05 -12.98 -1.98
N LEU A 256 -0.98 -13.34 -0.70
CA LEU A 256 -0.83 -14.73 -0.24
C LEU A 256 -2.05 -15.60 -0.56
N PHE A 257 -3.26 -15.01 -0.61
CA PHE A 257 -4.45 -15.74 -1.06
C PHE A 257 -4.34 -16.20 -2.51
N VAL A 258 -3.68 -15.39 -3.34
CA VAL A 258 -3.56 -15.63 -4.77
C VAL A 258 -2.33 -16.47 -5.11
N VAL A 259 -1.18 -16.11 -4.54
CA VAL A 259 0.11 -16.70 -4.91
C VAL A 259 0.30 -18.11 -4.35
N ASP A 260 -0.12 -18.38 -3.10
CA ASP A 260 0.11 -19.67 -2.42
C ASP A 260 -1.21 -20.33 -2.01
N ASP A 261 -2.35 -19.89 -2.56
CA ASP A 261 -3.69 -20.38 -2.21
C ASP A 261 -3.93 -20.46 -0.69
N ALA A 262 -3.34 -19.54 0.08
CA ALA A 262 -3.34 -19.64 1.53
C ALA A 262 -4.77 -19.51 2.09
N PRO A 263 -5.16 -20.34 3.08
CA PRO A 263 -6.44 -20.16 3.74
C PRO A 263 -6.42 -18.88 4.58
N PHE A 264 -7.61 -18.30 4.82
CA PHE A 264 -7.77 -16.97 5.40
C PHE A 264 -6.84 -16.72 6.59
N LEU A 265 -6.97 -17.50 7.67
CA LEU A 265 -6.21 -17.30 8.90
C LEU A 265 -4.70 -17.57 8.75
N GLU A 266 -4.31 -18.51 7.89
CA GLU A 266 -2.89 -18.82 7.69
C GLU A 266 -2.18 -17.71 6.92
N ALA A 267 -2.88 -17.02 5.99
CA ALA A 267 -2.32 -15.86 5.30
C ALA A 267 -1.95 -14.74 6.29
N PHE A 268 -2.82 -14.44 7.26
CA PHE A 268 -2.52 -13.45 8.32
C PHE A 268 -1.33 -13.88 9.18
N ARG A 269 -1.29 -15.13 9.65
CA ARG A 269 -0.17 -15.66 10.44
C ARG A 269 1.14 -15.62 9.65
N ARG A 270 1.09 -15.95 8.37
CA ARG A 270 2.26 -15.93 7.50
C ARG A 270 2.73 -14.50 7.23
N SER A 271 1.83 -13.57 6.90
CA SER A 271 2.16 -12.15 6.75
C SER A 271 2.81 -11.59 8.02
N TYR A 272 2.26 -11.90 9.19
CA TYR A 272 2.84 -11.53 10.48
C TYR A 272 4.28 -12.04 10.65
N ARG A 273 4.54 -13.33 10.35
CA ARG A 273 5.90 -13.89 10.41
C ARG A 273 6.85 -13.22 9.42
N LEU A 274 6.37 -12.93 8.20
CA LEU A 274 7.15 -12.28 7.16
C LEU A 274 7.55 -10.85 7.54
N ALA A 275 6.71 -10.13 8.28
CA ALA A 275 6.94 -8.75 8.68
C ALA A 275 8.23 -8.52 9.50
N PHE A 276 8.77 -9.56 10.12
CA PHE A 276 10.03 -9.50 10.88
C PHE A 276 11.25 -9.95 10.06
N THR A 277 11.08 -10.26 8.78
CA THR A 277 12.17 -10.66 7.89
C THR A 277 12.79 -9.46 7.20
N GLY A 278 14.13 -9.44 7.09
CA GLY A 278 14.86 -8.35 6.44
C GLY A 278 14.43 -8.07 4.98
N PRO A 279 14.20 -9.08 4.12
CA PRO A 279 13.73 -8.86 2.75
C PRO A 279 12.36 -8.16 2.68
N TYR A 280 11.42 -8.52 3.56
CA TYR A 280 10.09 -7.93 3.62
C TYR A 280 10.14 -6.44 3.98
N VAL A 281 10.87 -6.09 5.05
CA VAL A 281 11.09 -4.68 5.46
C VAL A 281 11.71 -3.88 4.32
N ARG A 282 12.78 -4.40 3.70
CA ARG A 282 13.51 -3.70 2.63
C ARG A 282 12.65 -3.52 1.39
N PHE A 283 11.84 -4.51 1.03
CA PHE A 283 10.91 -4.40 -0.10
C PHE A 283 9.85 -3.34 0.16
N ALA A 284 9.21 -3.37 1.33
CA ALA A 284 8.18 -2.39 1.72
C ALA A 284 8.74 -0.95 1.75
N LEU A 285 9.94 -0.75 2.32
CA LEU A 285 10.59 0.56 2.34
C LEU A 285 10.95 1.07 0.93
N ALA A 286 11.47 0.19 0.07
CA ALA A 286 11.79 0.56 -1.31
C ALA A 286 10.53 0.90 -2.10
N HIS A 287 9.46 0.11 -1.94
CA HIS A 287 8.15 0.38 -2.53
C HIS A 287 7.62 1.74 -2.06
N ALA A 288 7.57 1.98 -0.75
CA ALA A 288 7.10 3.24 -0.19
C ALA A 288 7.92 4.44 -0.68
N LEU A 289 9.25 4.31 -0.81
CA LEU A 289 10.12 5.37 -1.32
C LEU A 289 9.88 5.67 -2.81
N VAL A 290 9.65 4.64 -3.63
CA VAL A 290 9.29 4.81 -5.04
C VAL A 290 7.91 5.45 -5.18
N SER A 291 6.94 5.00 -4.39
CA SER A 291 5.60 5.61 -4.33
C SER A 291 5.67 7.08 -3.93
N ALA A 292 6.46 7.41 -2.90
CA ALA A 292 6.64 8.79 -2.45
C ALA A 292 7.32 9.67 -3.52
N ALA A 293 8.33 9.15 -4.22
CA ALA A 293 8.97 9.86 -5.32
C ALA A 293 7.99 10.08 -6.50
N ALA A 294 7.19 9.07 -6.84
CA ALA A 294 6.17 9.16 -7.87
C ALA A 294 5.05 10.14 -7.49
N SER A 295 4.64 10.15 -6.22
CA SER A 295 3.66 11.07 -5.66
C SER A 295 4.04 12.53 -5.94
N LEU A 296 5.30 12.91 -5.66
CA LEU A 296 5.80 14.26 -5.97
C LEU A 296 5.68 14.62 -7.45
N VAL A 297 6.05 13.71 -8.35
CA VAL A 297 5.99 13.93 -9.80
C VAL A 297 4.54 14.04 -10.26
N LEU A 298 3.69 13.12 -9.80
CA LEU A 298 2.28 13.06 -10.18
C LEU A 298 1.50 14.25 -9.64
N SER A 299 1.79 14.75 -8.43
CA SER A 299 1.17 15.96 -7.88
C SER A 299 1.46 17.19 -8.75
N VAL A 300 2.71 17.34 -9.20
CA VAL A 300 3.10 18.43 -10.11
C VAL A 300 2.39 18.29 -11.47
N LEU A 301 2.31 17.08 -12.01
CA LEU A 301 1.60 16.83 -13.26
C LEU A 301 0.12 17.19 -13.12
N VAL A 302 -0.59 16.64 -12.12
CA VAL A 302 -2.03 16.86 -11.91
C VAL A 302 -2.36 18.34 -11.63
N SER A 303 -1.45 19.11 -11.03
CA SER A 303 -1.61 20.56 -10.85
C SER A 303 -1.76 21.35 -12.16
N GLY A 304 -1.43 20.74 -13.30
CA GLY A 304 -1.59 21.33 -14.65
C GLY A 304 -3.03 21.31 -15.20
N GLY A 305 -4.03 20.90 -14.40
CA GLY A 305 -5.43 20.79 -14.83
C GLY A 305 -5.64 19.61 -15.77
N ALA A 306 -6.51 19.73 -16.78
CA ALA A 306 -6.88 18.60 -17.63
C ALA A 306 -5.71 17.95 -18.39
N SER A 307 -4.79 18.74 -18.95
CA SER A 307 -3.60 18.20 -19.63
C SER A 307 -2.64 17.52 -18.65
N GLY A 308 -2.48 18.14 -17.47
CA GLY A 308 -1.72 17.60 -16.36
C GLY A 308 -2.24 16.26 -15.86
N PHE A 309 -3.56 16.15 -15.70
CA PHE A 309 -4.25 14.91 -15.35
C PHE A 309 -4.02 13.80 -16.38
N ILE A 310 -4.12 14.10 -17.69
CA ILE A 310 -3.87 13.09 -18.74
C ILE A 310 -2.43 12.58 -18.69
N LEU A 311 -1.45 13.48 -18.51
CA LEU A 311 -0.04 13.08 -18.36
C LEU A 311 0.20 12.29 -17.08
N GLY A 312 -0.42 12.71 -15.97
CA GLY A 312 -0.38 11.99 -14.70
C GLY A 312 -0.96 10.58 -14.83
N LEU A 313 -2.10 10.43 -15.50
CA LEU A 313 -2.73 9.13 -15.77
C LEU A 313 -1.84 8.23 -16.63
N LEU A 314 -1.25 8.77 -17.70
CA LEU A 314 -0.34 8.04 -18.58
C LEU A 314 0.89 7.50 -17.85
N LEU A 315 1.35 8.21 -16.81
CA LEU A 315 2.47 7.78 -15.98
C LEU A 315 2.05 6.85 -14.82
N ALA A 316 0.93 7.14 -14.16
CA ALA A 316 0.47 6.41 -12.99
C ALA A 316 0.00 5.00 -13.33
N VAL A 317 -0.72 4.81 -14.43
CA VAL A 317 -1.22 3.49 -14.85
C VAL A 317 -0.12 2.44 -15.02
N PRO A 318 0.95 2.66 -15.83
CA PRO A 318 2.02 1.69 -15.95
C PRO A 318 2.81 1.55 -14.65
N LEU A 319 2.99 2.64 -13.89
CA LEU A 319 3.68 2.61 -12.60
C LEU A 319 2.95 1.71 -11.59
N SER A 320 1.63 1.90 -11.42
CA SER A 320 0.77 1.07 -10.57
C SER A 320 0.87 -0.40 -10.95
N LEU A 321 0.75 -0.70 -12.24
CA LEU A 321 0.87 -2.07 -12.75
C LEU A 321 2.22 -2.68 -12.38
N VAL A 322 3.32 -1.95 -12.61
CA VAL A 322 4.67 -2.43 -12.32
C VAL A 322 4.86 -2.68 -10.83
N LEU A 323 4.39 -1.78 -9.97
CA LEU A 323 4.51 -1.89 -8.51
C LEU A 323 3.67 -3.05 -7.95
N THR A 324 2.42 -3.21 -8.39
CA THR A 324 1.59 -4.35 -7.97
C THR A 324 2.19 -5.66 -8.47
N ALA A 325 2.58 -5.77 -9.74
CA ALA A 325 3.16 -6.99 -10.29
C ALA A 325 4.52 -7.33 -9.65
N ALA A 326 5.33 -6.33 -9.30
CA ALA A 326 6.58 -6.54 -8.56
C ALA A 326 6.30 -7.10 -7.16
N THR A 327 5.21 -6.64 -6.52
CA THR A 327 4.77 -7.18 -5.22
C THR A 327 4.29 -8.63 -5.34
N VAL A 328 3.53 -8.96 -6.38
CA VAL A 328 3.15 -10.36 -6.68
C VAL A 328 4.41 -11.21 -6.88
N SER A 329 5.35 -10.77 -7.71
CA SER A 329 6.60 -11.49 -7.96
C SER A 329 7.47 -11.66 -6.70
N PHE A 330 7.47 -10.65 -5.82
CA PHE A 330 8.16 -10.73 -4.53
C PHE A 330 7.52 -11.76 -3.60
N VAL A 331 6.19 -11.76 -3.48
CA VAL A 331 5.48 -12.75 -2.67
C VAL A 331 5.64 -14.16 -3.26
N GLN A 332 5.68 -14.31 -4.58
CA GLN A 332 6.03 -15.58 -5.24
C GLN A 332 7.41 -16.07 -4.78
N ASP A 333 8.45 -15.22 -4.80
CA ASP A 333 9.81 -15.58 -4.36
C ASP A 333 9.82 -16.01 -2.89
N LEU A 334 9.12 -15.28 -2.02
CA LEU A 334 8.98 -15.62 -0.59
C LEU A 334 8.23 -16.96 -0.33
N THR A 335 7.43 -17.41 -1.29
CA THR A 335 6.66 -18.67 -1.18
C THR A 335 7.31 -19.83 -1.92
N GLY A 336 8.10 -19.55 -2.96
CA GLY A 336 8.77 -20.51 -3.84
C GLY A 336 10.01 -21.16 -3.22
N ASP A 337 10.67 -20.49 -2.26
CA ASP A 337 11.82 -21.01 -1.50
C ASP A 337 11.44 -22.05 -0.43
N ARG A 338 10.48 -22.95 -0.71
CA ARG A 338 10.28 -24.15 0.14
C ARG A 338 11.44 -25.12 -0.13
N PRO A 339 12.32 -25.41 0.85
CA PRO A 339 13.33 -26.46 0.73
C PRO A 339 12.62 -27.81 0.66
N GLY A 340 12.35 -28.28 -0.55
CA GLY A 340 11.57 -29.50 -0.78
C GLY A 340 11.26 -29.82 -2.24
N SER A 341 11.34 -28.84 -3.14
CA SER A 341 11.38 -29.10 -4.59
C SER A 341 12.79 -29.56 -4.98
N VAL A 342 13.18 -30.72 -4.45
CA VAL A 342 14.18 -31.55 -5.11
C VAL A 342 13.69 -31.70 -6.54
N ARG A 343 14.40 -31.07 -7.48
CA ARG A 343 14.35 -31.46 -8.88
C ARG A 343 14.62 -32.96 -8.85
N SER A 344 13.57 -33.75 -8.96
CA SER A 344 13.68 -35.14 -9.37
C SER A 344 14.33 -35.07 -10.75
N GLY A 345 15.66 -35.10 -10.74
CA GLY A 345 16.47 -35.16 -11.92
C GLY A 345 15.92 -36.33 -12.71
N SER A 346 15.40 -36.01 -13.87
CA SER A 346 15.16 -36.93 -14.96
C SER A 346 16.44 -37.74 -15.14
N ALA A 347 16.51 -38.91 -14.52
CA ALA A 347 17.48 -39.91 -14.87
C ALA A 347 17.24 -40.20 -16.36
N PRO A 348 18.25 -40.05 -17.23
CA PRO A 348 18.09 -40.46 -18.61
C PRO A 348 17.78 -41.95 -18.58
N ALA A 349 16.64 -42.33 -19.16
CA ALA A 349 16.31 -43.72 -19.43
C ALA A 349 17.34 -44.24 -20.43
N SER A 350 18.45 -44.75 -19.88
CA SER A 350 19.43 -45.55 -20.59
C SER A 350 18.69 -46.80 -21.07
N GLY A 351 18.49 -46.87 -22.38
CA GLY A 351 17.89 -48.01 -23.03
C GLY A 351 18.65 -49.30 -22.74
N LEU A 352 17.90 -50.38 -22.63
CA LEU A 352 18.41 -51.73 -22.77
C LEU A 352 17.57 -52.44 -23.83
N ARG A 353 18.30 -52.87 -24.85
CA ARG A 353 17.95 -53.81 -25.90
C ARG A 353 17.67 -55.19 -25.33
#